data_AF-A0A6B9Z9S3-F1
#
_entry.id   AF-A0A6B9Z9S3-F1
#
_cell.length_a   1.000
_cell.length_b   1.000
_cell.length_c   1.000
_cell.angle_alpha   90.00
_cell.angle_beta   90.00
_cell.angle_gamma   90.00
#
_symmetry.space_group_name_H-M   'P 1'
#
loop_
_entity.id
_entity.type
_entity.pdbx_description
1 polymer ?
#
loop_
_entity_poly.entity_id
_entity_poly.type
_entity_poly.pdbx_seq_one_letter_code
_entity_poly.pdbx_strand_id
1 'polypeptide(L)'
;MKMPASLILLLTTLLTLYHQATTGQQLSKPLLLKGVKHLPLPDSQHMVFTLLTFNDTAENIAVANLDVDMPIKMNVITTSLLGKGRIIAFGTGAYLRKDLLHDPNVHQFVDNMFTWAVNGRKRPKMGIFTHADSVFLQLAHQRQISTYSVRNSAIEKSTDIIYLETDIRDTDALSALETFVRSGGTLIQVSPYEQVSYKLLASPGSPVQDPGINKLLAKAGIYDVNMAFYGSANNKDLIIDSLPDYLRHGQNWPWIRSSLLCPPIASDS
;
A
#
# COMPACT_ATOMS: atom_id res chain seq x y z
N MET A 1 -47.64 -25.28 4.53
CA MET A 1 -47.83 -23.84 4.24
C MET A 1 -47.13 -23.50 2.94
N LYS A 2 -47.83 -22.92 1.96
CA LYS A 2 -47.21 -22.44 0.71
C LYS A 2 -46.74 -21.01 0.93
N MET A 3 -45.46 -20.72 0.68
CA MET A 3 -44.96 -19.34 0.71
C MET A 3 -45.51 -18.55 -0.49
N PRO A 4 -45.91 -17.29 -0.31
CA PRO A 4 -46.37 -16.45 -1.41
C PRO A 4 -45.20 -16.09 -2.34
N ALA A 5 -45.46 -16.07 -3.65
CA ALA A 5 -44.45 -15.82 -4.68
C ALA A 5 -43.71 -14.48 -4.51
N SER A 6 -44.35 -13.47 -3.90
CA SER A 6 -43.74 -12.18 -3.56
C SER A 6 -42.62 -12.29 -2.53
N LEU A 7 -42.72 -13.22 -1.58
CA LEU A 7 -41.68 -13.45 -0.57
C LEU A 7 -40.44 -14.11 -1.21
N ILE A 8 -40.66 -15.03 -2.16
CA ILE A 8 -39.58 -15.70 -2.91
C ILE A 8 -38.83 -14.65 -3.74
N LEU A 9 -39.55 -13.77 -4.45
CA LEU A 9 -38.95 -12.72 -5.25
C LEU A 9 -38.11 -11.76 -4.40
N LEU A 10 -38.65 -11.28 -3.27
CA LEU A 10 -37.94 -10.39 -2.33
C LEU A 10 -36.67 -11.03 -1.78
N LEU A 11 -36.72 -12.32 -1.41
CA LEU A 11 -35.56 -13.06 -0.92
C LEU A 11 -34.49 -13.17 -2.02
N THR A 12 -34.88 -13.44 -3.27
CA THR A 12 -33.94 -13.51 -4.39
C THR A 12 -33.33 -12.15 -4.75
N THR A 13 -34.06 -11.04 -4.67
CA THR A 13 -33.48 -9.69 -4.84
C THR A 13 -32.54 -9.34 -3.70
N LEU A 14 -32.89 -9.65 -2.45
CA LEU A 14 -31.99 -9.46 -1.31
C LEU A 14 -30.71 -10.29 -1.45
N LEU A 15 -30.82 -11.56 -1.84
CA LEU A 15 -29.66 -12.45 -2.04
C LEU A 15 -28.75 -12.00 -3.19
N THR A 16 -29.33 -11.53 -4.31
CA THR A 16 -28.56 -11.01 -5.45
C THR A 16 -27.91 -9.66 -5.15
N LEU A 17 -28.58 -8.76 -4.42
CA LEU A 17 -27.98 -7.51 -3.94
C LEU A 17 -26.87 -7.76 -2.90
N TYR A 18 -27.01 -8.79 -2.06
CA TYR A 18 -25.97 -9.16 -1.09
C TYR A 18 -24.75 -9.81 -1.77
N HIS A 19 -24.94 -10.61 -2.82
CA HIS A 19 -23.83 -11.21 -3.59
C HIS A 19 -23.05 -10.19 -4.43
N GLN A 20 -23.64 -9.06 -4.81
CA GLN A 20 -22.90 -7.98 -5.48
C GLN A 20 -22.02 -7.17 -4.52
N ALA A 21 -22.27 -7.22 -3.21
CA ALA A 21 -21.44 -6.53 -2.22
C ALA A 21 -20.11 -7.24 -1.96
N THR A 22 -20.01 -8.54 -2.23
CA THR A 22 -18.81 -9.37 -1.97
C THR A 22 -17.89 -9.55 -3.17
N THR A 23 -18.25 -9.06 -4.37
CA THR A 23 -17.48 -9.26 -5.62
C THR A 23 -16.59 -8.08 -6.02
N GLY A 24 -16.40 -7.10 -5.13
CA GLY A 24 -15.67 -5.86 -5.42
C GLY A 24 -14.27 -5.74 -4.84
N GLN A 25 -13.70 -6.77 -4.18
CA GLN A 25 -12.29 -6.72 -3.79
C GLN A 25 -11.43 -6.87 -5.04
N GLN A 26 -11.16 -5.72 -5.67
CA GLN A 26 -10.16 -5.61 -6.71
C GLN A 26 -8.82 -5.96 -6.07
N LEU A 27 -8.35 -7.19 -6.31
CA LEU A 27 -7.01 -7.63 -5.92
C LEU A 27 -6.04 -6.64 -6.56
N SER A 28 -5.42 -5.79 -5.73
CA SER A 28 -4.51 -4.75 -6.18
C SER A 28 -3.19 -5.37 -6.60
N LYS A 29 -2.79 -6.48 -5.96
CA LYS A 29 -1.52 -7.16 -6.24
C LYS A 29 -1.35 -7.61 -7.70
N PRO A 30 -2.28 -8.31 -8.37
CA PRO A 30 -2.12 -8.66 -9.78
C PRO A 30 -1.98 -7.45 -10.71
N LEU A 31 -2.63 -6.32 -10.37
CA LEU A 31 -2.54 -5.09 -11.15
C LEU A 31 -1.19 -4.41 -10.96
N LEU A 32 -0.72 -4.33 -9.72
CA LEU A 32 0.56 -3.70 -9.36
C LEU A 32 1.76 -4.52 -9.84
N LEU A 33 1.68 -5.85 -9.80
CA LEU A 33 2.74 -6.76 -10.22
C LEU A 33 2.66 -7.19 -11.69
N LYS A 34 1.78 -6.60 -12.49
CA LYS A 34 1.62 -6.96 -13.91
C LYS A 34 2.95 -6.79 -14.67
N GLY A 35 3.53 -7.90 -15.11
CA GLY A 35 4.81 -7.90 -15.85
C GLY A 35 6.05 -7.67 -14.97
N VAL A 36 5.89 -7.57 -13.65
CA VAL A 36 6.98 -7.45 -12.68
C VAL A 36 7.45 -8.86 -12.30
N LYS A 37 8.71 -9.19 -12.58
CA LYS A 37 9.24 -10.54 -12.32
C LYS A 37 9.93 -10.65 -10.96
N HIS A 38 10.60 -9.58 -10.55
CA HIS A 38 11.24 -9.47 -9.24
C HIS A 38 11.27 -8.00 -8.84
N LEU A 39 11.52 -7.73 -7.56
CA LEU A 39 11.79 -6.39 -7.05
C LEU A 39 13.06 -6.47 -6.21
N PRO A 40 14.15 -5.76 -6.54
CA PRO A 40 15.37 -5.78 -5.74
C PRO A 40 15.13 -5.09 -4.40
N LEU A 41 15.73 -5.62 -3.33
CA LEU A 41 15.90 -4.87 -2.09
C LEU A 41 16.87 -3.69 -2.35
N PRO A 42 16.68 -2.55 -1.66
CA PRO A 42 17.66 -1.48 -1.70
C PRO A 42 19.02 -1.96 -1.18
N ASP A 43 20.08 -1.29 -1.62
CA ASP A 43 21.42 -1.56 -1.10
C ASP A 43 21.55 -1.16 0.39
N SER A 44 22.73 -1.36 0.96
CA SER A 44 22.99 -1.06 2.37
C SER A 44 22.96 0.44 2.72
N GLN A 45 22.75 1.35 1.77
CA GLN A 45 22.64 2.78 2.04
C GLN A 45 21.22 3.21 2.42
N HIS A 46 20.21 2.40 2.13
CA HIS A 46 18.82 2.70 2.41
C HIS A 46 18.26 1.73 3.46
N MET A 47 17.69 2.27 4.53
CA MET A 47 16.96 1.45 5.50
C MET A 47 15.61 1.01 4.92
N VAL A 48 15.22 -0.21 5.25
CA VAL A 48 13.91 -0.77 4.92
C VAL A 48 13.14 -1.00 6.22
N PHE A 49 12.00 -0.33 6.36
CA PHE A 49 11.09 -0.49 7.48
C PHE A 49 10.02 -1.53 7.16
N THR A 50 9.50 -2.19 8.19
CA THR A 50 8.49 -3.23 8.03
C THR A 50 7.09 -2.71 8.25
N LEU A 51 6.15 -3.25 7.48
CA LEU A 51 4.73 -2.94 7.56
C LEU A 51 3.99 -4.14 8.15
N LEU A 52 3.08 -3.91 9.08
CA LEU A 52 2.13 -4.90 9.55
C LEU A 52 0.79 -4.70 8.85
N THR A 53 0.11 -5.79 8.59
CA THR A 53 -1.26 -5.85 8.07
C THR A 53 -2.11 -6.69 9.02
N PHE A 54 -3.30 -6.21 9.37
CA PHE A 54 -4.10 -6.85 10.43
C PHE A 54 -5.61 -6.85 10.17
N ASN A 55 -6.04 -6.59 8.94
CA ASN A 55 -7.42 -6.76 8.51
C ASN A 55 -7.51 -7.26 7.07
N ASP A 56 -8.72 -7.61 6.64
CA ASP A 56 -8.97 -8.21 5.32
C ASP A 56 -8.96 -7.19 4.16
N THR A 57 -8.86 -5.89 4.47
CA THR A 57 -8.73 -4.85 3.43
C THR A 57 -7.29 -4.65 2.98
N ALA A 58 -6.32 -5.04 3.82
CA ALA A 58 -4.92 -4.91 3.51
C ALA A 58 -4.39 -6.11 2.72
N GLU A 59 -3.64 -5.84 1.66
CA GLU A 59 -3.08 -6.83 0.76
C GLU A 59 -1.55 -6.68 0.68
N ASN A 60 -0.84 -7.78 0.96
CA ASN A 60 0.62 -7.83 0.94
C ASN A 60 1.13 -7.86 -0.51
N ILE A 61 1.84 -6.83 -0.94
CA ILE A 61 2.41 -6.75 -2.29
C ILE A 61 3.75 -7.47 -2.33
N ALA A 62 4.63 -7.16 -1.39
CA ALA A 62 5.97 -7.74 -1.32
C ALA A 62 6.47 -7.85 0.12
N VAL A 63 7.18 -8.94 0.39
CA VAL A 63 7.80 -9.24 1.69
C VAL A 63 9.32 -9.37 1.56
N ALA A 64 10.03 -9.24 2.68
CA ALA A 64 11.47 -9.49 2.76
C ALA A 64 11.77 -10.35 3.98
N ASN A 65 12.87 -11.09 3.93
CA ASN A 65 13.46 -11.67 5.13
C ASN A 65 14.11 -10.56 5.94
N LEU A 66 13.88 -10.52 7.26
CA LEU A 66 14.56 -9.56 8.15
C LEU A 66 16.06 -9.79 8.21
N ASP A 67 16.48 -11.05 8.20
CA ASP A 67 17.87 -11.47 8.26
C ASP A 67 18.06 -12.76 7.44
N VAL A 68 19.30 -13.04 7.03
CA VAL A 68 19.69 -14.27 6.35
C VAL A 68 19.71 -15.47 7.31
N ASP A 69 20.08 -15.23 8.57
CA ASP A 69 20.16 -16.26 9.62
C ASP A 69 18.81 -16.48 10.29
N MET A 70 17.90 -15.51 10.15
CA MET A 70 16.55 -15.54 10.67
C MET A 70 15.57 -15.12 9.55
N PRO A 71 15.16 -16.05 8.67
CA PRO A 71 14.35 -15.76 7.50
C PRO A 71 12.87 -15.54 7.86
N ILE A 72 12.62 -14.61 8.80
CA ILE A 72 11.31 -14.13 9.15
C ILE A 72 10.86 -13.17 8.05
N LYS A 73 9.78 -13.53 7.38
CA LYS A 73 9.18 -12.74 6.30
C LYS A 73 8.27 -11.66 6.87
N MET A 74 8.57 -10.41 6.54
CA MET A 74 7.81 -9.23 6.92
C MET A 74 7.41 -8.41 5.69
N ASN A 75 6.26 -7.73 5.71
CA ASN A 75 5.89 -6.89 4.58
C ASN A 75 6.79 -5.67 4.49
N VAL A 76 7.11 -5.31 3.24
CA VAL A 76 7.83 -4.09 2.90
C VAL A 76 7.00 -3.19 1.99
N ILE A 77 6.10 -3.80 1.20
CA ILE A 77 5.14 -3.06 0.39
C ILE A 77 3.77 -3.67 0.62
N THR A 78 2.81 -2.84 1.00
CA THR A 78 1.43 -3.27 1.24
C THR A 78 0.46 -2.26 0.62
N THR A 79 -0.75 -2.72 0.36
CA THR A 79 -1.84 -1.86 -0.08
C THR A 79 -3.05 -2.08 0.78
N SER A 80 -3.96 -1.11 0.81
CA SER A 80 -5.26 -1.29 1.43
C SER A 80 -6.29 -0.33 0.86
N LEU A 81 -7.55 -0.58 1.17
CA LEU A 81 -8.66 0.34 0.93
C LEU A 81 -9.01 1.09 2.21
N LEU A 82 -9.38 2.36 2.07
CA LEU A 82 -9.98 3.14 3.15
C LEU A 82 -11.14 3.95 2.59
N GLY A 83 -12.37 3.53 2.91
CA GLY A 83 -13.56 4.08 2.27
C GLY A 83 -13.57 3.75 0.78
N LYS A 84 -13.62 4.78 -0.08
CA LYS A 84 -13.57 4.63 -1.54
C LYS A 84 -12.16 4.71 -2.12
N GLY A 85 -11.19 5.17 -1.33
CA GLY A 85 -9.83 5.39 -1.78
C GLY A 85 -8.91 4.21 -1.50
N ARG A 86 -7.66 4.43 -1.88
CA ARG A 86 -6.62 3.40 -1.91
C ARG A 86 -5.37 3.92 -1.22
N ILE A 87 -4.64 3.04 -0.57
CA ILE A 87 -3.36 3.32 0.04
C ILE A 87 -2.37 2.30 -0.51
N ILE A 88 -1.20 2.75 -0.94
CA ILE A 88 -0.02 1.93 -1.09
C ILE A 88 1.05 2.47 -0.13
N ALA A 89 1.55 1.61 0.74
CA ALA A 89 2.52 1.93 1.75
C ALA A 89 3.84 1.21 1.46
N PHE A 90 4.93 1.96 1.54
CA PHE A 90 6.30 1.51 1.30
C PHE A 90 7.11 1.64 2.57
N GLY A 91 7.81 0.57 2.94
CA GLY A 91 8.80 0.59 4.02
C GLY A 91 10.04 1.41 3.72
N THR A 92 10.25 1.85 2.47
CA THR A 92 11.43 2.61 2.05
C THR A 92 11.14 3.45 0.81
N GLY A 93 11.75 4.62 0.72
CA GLY A 93 11.61 5.52 -0.43
C GLY A 93 12.44 5.10 -1.64
N ALA A 94 13.37 4.16 -1.49
CA ALA A 94 14.32 3.78 -2.53
C ALA A 94 13.65 3.36 -3.85
N TYR A 95 12.50 2.67 -3.81
CA TYR A 95 11.74 2.27 -5.01
C TYR A 95 11.20 3.44 -5.84
N LEU A 96 11.16 4.63 -5.25
CA LEU A 96 10.64 5.85 -5.86
C LEU A 96 11.77 6.89 -6.04
N ARG A 97 13.02 6.46 -5.94
CA ARG A 97 14.23 7.26 -6.16
C ARG A 97 15.05 6.70 -7.32
N LYS A 98 15.93 7.53 -7.89
CA LYS A 98 16.72 7.18 -9.08
C LYS A 98 17.43 5.83 -8.97
N ASP A 99 17.95 5.48 -7.79
CA ASP A 99 18.84 4.33 -7.59
C ASP A 99 18.16 3.00 -7.96
N LEU A 100 16.90 2.80 -7.55
CA LEU A 100 16.13 1.61 -7.93
C LEU A 100 15.23 1.82 -9.15
N LEU A 101 14.83 3.06 -9.46
CA LEU A 101 13.97 3.33 -10.64
C LEU A 101 14.65 3.00 -11.98
N HIS A 102 15.97 2.84 -12.01
CA HIS A 102 16.68 2.34 -13.19
C HIS A 102 16.48 0.85 -13.46
N ASP A 103 16.07 0.06 -12.46
CA ASP A 103 15.72 -1.35 -12.66
C ASP A 103 14.41 -1.45 -13.46
N PRO A 104 14.36 -2.24 -14.56
CA PRO A 104 13.17 -2.32 -15.41
C PRO A 104 11.93 -2.88 -14.71
N ASN A 105 12.09 -3.75 -13.70
CA ASN A 105 10.95 -4.28 -12.94
C ASN A 105 10.44 -3.26 -11.92
N VAL A 106 11.32 -2.50 -11.28
CA VAL A 106 10.93 -1.40 -10.39
C VAL A 106 10.23 -0.31 -11.20
N HIS A 107 10.78 0.06 -12.36
CA HIS A 107 10.14 0.98 -13.28
C HIS A 107 8.73 0.50 -13.65
N GLN A 108 8.60 -0.77 -14.10
CA GLN A 108 7.30 -1.35 -14.45
C GLN A 108 6.33 -1.38 -13.26
N PHE A 109 6.82 -1.64 -12.05
CA PHE A 109 6.02 -1.63 -10.84
C PHE A 109 5.49 -0.22 -10.53
N VAL A 110 6.33 0.81 -10.61
CA VAL A 110 5.93 2.22 -10.42
C VAL A 110 4.95 2.67 -11.50
N ASP A 111 5.15 2.18 -12.73
CA ASP A 111 4.25 2.43 -13.85
C ASP A 111 2.83 1.84 -13.63
N ASN A 112 2.79 0.59 -13.16
CA ASN A 112 1.56 -0.07 -12.75
C ASN A 112 0.90 0.65 -11.58
N MET A 113 1.70 1.11 -10.60
CA MET A 113 1.24 1.90 -9.47
C MET A 113 0.55 3.18 -9.93
N PHE A 114 1.12 3.94 -10.88
CA PHE A 114 0.45 5.12 -11.41
C PHE A 114 -0.87 4.76 -12.12
N THR A 115 -0.87 3.72 -12.94
CA THR A 115 -2.09 3.26 -13.62
C THR A 115 -3.19 2.88 -12.62
N TRP A 116 -2.81 2.17 -11.56
CA TRP A 116 -3.68 1.78 -10.46
C TRP A 116 -4.15 3.00 -9.64
N ALA A 117 -3.27 3.95 -9.33
CA ALA A 117 -3.57 5.12 -8.52
C ALA A 117 -4.51 6.11 -9.22
N VAL A 118 -4.35 6.28 -10.53
CA VAL A 118 -5.14 7.18 -11.38
C VAL A 118 -6.57 6.68 -11.59
N ASN A 119 -6.81 5.37 -11.48
CA ASN A 119 -8.14 4.75 -11.58
C ASN A 119 -8.97 5.22 -12.81
N GLY A 120 -8.33 5.36 -13.97
CA GLY A 120 -8.98 5.76 -15.23
C GLY A 120 -9.23 7.27 -15.42
N ARG A 121 -8.73 8.12 -14.53
CA ARG A 121 -8.77 9.59 -14.73
C ARG A 121 -7.90 10.00 -15.92
N LYS A 122 -8.43 10.88 -16.78
CA LYS A 122 -7.74 11.31 -18.02
C LYS A 122 -6.63 12.35 -17.80
N ARG A 123 -6.74 13.18 -16.76
CA ARG A 123 -5.79 14.26 -16.44
C ARG A 123 -5.55 14.28 -14.93
N PRO A 124 -4.94 13.23 -14.39
CA PRO A 124 -4.75 13.10 -12.97
C PRO A 124 -3.89 14.22 -12.38
N LYS A 125 -4.17 14.57 -11.13
CA LYS A 125 -3.39 15.53 -10.36
C LYS A 125 -2.82 14.89 -9.11
N MET A 126 -1.52 15.10 -8.87
CA MET A 126 -0.79 14.59 -7.72
C MET A 126 -0.27 15.71 -6.83
N GLY A 127 -0.67 15.69 -5.55
CA GLY A 127 -0.11 16.55 -4.51
C GLY A 127 1.08 15.89 -3.83
N ILE A 128 2.16 16.65 -3.62
CA ILE A 128 3.40 16.18 -3.00
C ILE A 128 3.56 16.86 -1.65
N PHE A 129 3.54 16.09 -0.57
CA PHE A 129 3.95 16.58 0.74
C PHE A 129 5.48 16.56 0.80
N THR A 130 6.09 17.76 0.82
CA THR A 130 7.53 18.06 0.87
C THR A 130 8.30 17.93 -0.46
N HIS A 131 8.96 16.81 -0.71
CA HIS A 131 9.86 16.57 -1.84
C HIS A 131 9.61 15.17 -2.42
N ALA A 132 9.92 15.00 -3.70
CA ALA A 132 9.94 13.71 -4.38
C ALA A 132 11.09 13.72 -5.38
N ASP A 133 11.69 12.56 -5.64
CA ASP A 133 12.82 12.42 -6.56
C ASP A 133 12.45 12.89 -7.98
N SER A 134 13.37 13.60 -8.63
CA SER A 134 13.17 14.13 -9.99
C SER A 134 12.83 13.06 -11.04
N VAL A 135 13.39 11.84 -10.92
CA VAL A 135 13.12 10.72 -11.82
C VAL A 135 11.69 10.22 -11.62
N PHE A 136 11.23 10.10 -10.38
CA PHE A 136 9.83 9.76 -10.08
C PHE A 136 8.86 10.80 -10.63
N LEU A 137 9.18 12.10 -10.48
CA LEU A 137 8.37 13.19 -11.05
C LEU A 137 8.38 13.17 -12.58
N GLN A 138 9.49 12.79 -13.21
CA GLN A 138 9.57 12.62 -14.65
C GLN A 138 8.66 11.49 -15.14
N LEU A 139 8.62 10.35 -14.44
CA LEU A 139 7.71 9.24 -14.75
C LEU A 139 6.25 9.67 -14.60
N ALA A 140 5.92 10.40 -13.53
CA ALA A 140 4.57 10.95 -13.35
C ALA A 140 4.18 11.88 -14.51
N HIS A 141 5.10 12.76 -14.93
CA HIS A 141 4.88 13.67 -16.05
C HIS A 141 4.70 12.93 -17.40
N GLN A 142 5.48 11.87 -17.66
CA GLN A 142 5.30 11.02 -18.84
C GLN A 142 3.91 10.37 -18.89
N ARG A 143 3.30 10.15 -17.72
CA ARG A 143 1.92 9.68 -17.55
C ARG A 143 0.88 10.79 -17.54
N GLN A 144 1.26 12.02 -17.90
CA GLN A 144 0.39 13.20 -17.90
C GLN A 144 -0.21 13.51 -16.52
N ILE A 145 0.45 13.08 -15.44
CA ILE A 145 0.08 13.43 -14.08
C ILE A 145 0.66 14.81 -13.78
N SER A 146 -0.22 15.80 -13.58
CA SER A 146 0.20 17.13 -13.13
C SER A 146 0.58 17.09 -11.65
N THR A 147 1.66 17.76 -11.26
CA THR A 147 2.14 17.73 -9.87
C THR A 147 2.10 19.12 -9.24
N TYR A 148 1.90 19.17 -7.92
CA TYR A 148 1.99 20.40 -7.13
C TYR A 148 2.48 20.09 -5.72
N SER A 149 3.12 21.06 -5.07
CA SER A 149 3.50 20.94 -3.66
C SER A 149 2.29 21.25 -2.78
N VAL A 150 1.96 20.35 -1.86
CA VAL A 150 0.95 20.63 -0.84
C VAL A 150 1.55 21.58 0.19
N ARG A 151 0.94 22.75 0.37
CA ARG A 151 1.35 23.77 1.35
C ARG A 151 0.23 23.97 2.36
N ASN A 152 0.58 24.17 3.64
CA ASN A 152 -0.37 24.42 4.73
C ASN A 152 -1.53 23.41 4.76
N SER A 153 -1.24 22.15 4.45
CA SER A 153 -2.23 21.06 4.47
C SER A 153 -3.40 21.22 3.48
N ALA A 154 -3.33 22.18 2.57
CA ALA A 154 -4.38 22.45 1.59
C ALA A 154 -4.23 21.51 0.38
N ILE A 155 -4.95 20.39 0.42
CA ILE A 155 -5.11 19.51 -0.74
C ILE A 155 -6.02 20.20 -1.75
N GLU A 156 -5.53 20.39 -2.98
CA GLU A 156 -6.31 21.06 -4.02
C GLU A 156 -7.54 20.24 -4.41
N LYS A 157 -8.60 20.94 -4.82
CA LYS A 157 -9.76 20.30 -5.45
C LYS A 157 -9.28 19.53 -6.69
N SER A 158 -9.93 18.40 -6.98
CA SER A 158 -9.56 17.46 -8.05
C SER A 158 -8.16 16.85 -7.96
N THR A 159 -7.55 16.83 -6.76
CA THR A 159 -6.39 15.96 -6.53
C THR A 159 -6.86 14.50 -6.59
N ASP A 160 -6.11 13.65 -7.28
CA ASP A 160 -6.39 12.21 -7.41
C ASP A 160 -5.37 11.38 -6.60
N ILE A 161 -4.13 11.87 -6.50
CA ILE A 161 -3.02 11.17 -5.84
C ILE A 161 -2.38 12.11 -4.82
N ILE A 162 -2.06 11.59 -3.65
CA ILE A 162 -1.15 12.23 -2.71
C ILE A 162 0.09 11.36 -2.56
N TYR A 163 1.25 11.97 -2.75
CA TYR A 163 2.55 11.41 -2.40
C TYR A 163 3.01 11.96 -1.05
N LEU A 164 3.36 11.06 -0.13
CA LEU A 164 3.77 11.41 1.23
C LEU A 164 4.99 10.57 1.66
N GLU A 165 6.12 11.22 1.85
CA GLU A 165 7.36 10.61 2.38
C GLU A 165 7.73 11.13 3.77
N THR A 166 6.99 12.10 4.29
CA THR A 166 7.26 12.74 5.57
C THR A 166 6.16 12.46 6.59
N ASP A 167 6.51 12.54 7.86
CA ASP A 167 5.52 12.43 8.93
C ASP A 167 4.57 13.65 8.93
N ILE A 168 3.29 13.40 9.16
CA ILE A 168 2.25 14.42 9.36
C ILE A 168 1.75 14.30 10.80
N ARG A 169 2.15 15.26 11.64
CA ARG A 169 1.73 15.33 13.05
C ARG A 169 0.58 16.28 13.31
N ASP A 170 0.41 17.25 12.41
CA ASP A 170 -0.70 18.19 12.47
C ASP A 170 -2.02 17.43 12.28
N THR A 171 -2.93 17.59 13.25
CA THR A 171 -4.18 16.83 13.29
C THR A 171 -5.12 17.21 12.15
N ASP A 172 -5.10 18.49 11.75
CA ASP A 172 -5.95 19.00 10.69
C ASP A 172 -5.46 18.50 9.33
N ALA A 173 -4.14 18.49 9.11
CA ALA A 173 -3.52 17.87 7.94
C ALA A 173 -3.85 16.38 7.82
N LEU A 174 -3.75 15.65 8.93
CA LEU A 174 -4.05 14.22 8.95
C LEU A 174 -5.55 13.96 8.68
N SER A 175 -6.43 14.80 9.23
CA SER A 175 -7.87 14.74 8.99
C SER A 175 -8.24 15.06 7.53
N ALA A 176 -7.59 16.07 6.94
CA ALA A 176 -7.75 16.41 5.52
C ALA A 176 -7.27 15.27 4.62
N LEU A 177 -6.14 14.64 4.94
CA LEU A 177 -5.62 13.49 4.23
C LEU A 177 -6.55 12.28 4.34
N GLU A 178 -7.06 11.97 5.53
CA GLU A 178 -8.04 10.90 5.73
C GLU A 178 -9.30 11.15 4.91
N THR A 179 -9.82 12.38 4.91
CA THR A 179 -10.98 12.77 4.11
C THR A 179 -10.72 12.55 2.63
N PHE A 180 -9.57 13.01 2.13
CA PHE A 180 -9.14 12.80 0.74
C PHE A 180 -9.14 11.31 0.36
N VAL A 181 -8.51 10.44 1.16
CA VAL A 181 -8.48 9.00 0.88
C VAL A 181 -9.90 8.42 0.94
N ARG A 182 -10.68 8.68 2.00
CA ARG A 182 -12.05 8.16 2.13
C ARG A 182 -12.95 8.55 0.97
N SER A 183 -12.74 9.73 0.39
CA SER A 183 -13.48 10.26 -0.77
C SER A 183 -13.09 9.66 -2.12
N GLY A 184 -12.10 8.76 -2.17
CA GLY A 184 -11.69 8.09 -3.41
C GLY A 184 -10.30 8.46 -3.92
N GLY A 185 -9.55 9.28 -3.18
CA GLY A 185 -8.16 9.58 -3.50
C GLY A 185 -7.22 8.40 -3.25
N THR A 186 -6.07 8.40 -3.92
CA THR A 186 -4.99 7.43 -3.69
C THR A 186 -3.87 8.06 -2.89
N LEU A 187 -3.45 7.40 -1.80
CA LEU A 187 -2.27 7.77 -1.02
C LEU A 187 -1.10 6.83 -1.37
N ILE A 188 -0.01 7.41 -1.86
CA ILE A 188 1.30 6.77 -1.95
C ILE A 188 2.09 7.22 -0.73
N GLN A 189 2.20 6.34 0.27
CA GLN A 189 2.89 6.61 1.52
C GLN A 189 4.24 5.88 1.53
N VAL A 190 5.29 6.60 1.90
CA VAL A 190 6.62 6.08 2.17
C VAL A 190 6.91 6.25 3.65
N SER A 191 7.53 5.24 4.26
CA SER A 191 7.85 5.25 5.68
C SER A 191 8.67 6.48 6.05
N PRO A 192 8.20 7.31 7.00
CA PRO A 192 8.93 8.50 7.41
C PRO A 192 10.08 8.16 8.36
N TYR A 193 10.20 6.90 8.80
CA TYR A 193 11.17 6.52 9.83
C TYR A 193 12.62 6.71 9.40
N GLU A 194 12.95 6.63 8.11
CA GLU A 194 14.30 6.94 7.65
C GLU A 194 14.72 8.36 8.08
N GLN A 195 13.84 9.34 7.89
CA GLN A 195 14.06 10.72 8.30
C GLN A 195 14.01 10.90 9.82
N VAL A 196 13.13 10.17 10.51
CA VAL A 196 13.06 10.18 11.98
C VAL A 196 14.37 9.66 12.58
N SER A 197 14.91 8.56 12.04
CA SER A 197 16.18 7.96 12.45
C SER A 197 17.35 8.94 12.26
N TYR A 198 17.43 9.64 11.14
CA TYR A 198 18.46 10.68 10.95
C TYR A 198 18.34 11.83 11.98
N LYS A 199 17.11 12.25 12.33
CA LYS A 199 16.90 13.27 13.38
C LYS A 199 17.34 12.79 14.75
N LEU A 200 17.11 11.52 15.08
CA LEU A 200 17.54 10.93 16.35
C LEU A 200 19.07 10.87 16.46
N LEU A 201 19.75 10.52 15.36
CA LEU A 201 21.23 10.57 15.31
C LEU A 201 21.76 12.00 15.48
N ALA A 202 21.06 13.00 14.94
CA ALA A 202 21.41 14.41 15.11
C ALA A 202 21.03 14.97 16.50
N SER A 203 20.16 14.30 17.27
CA SER A 203 19.73 14.75 18.60
C SER A 203 19.52 13.56 19.55
N PRO A 204 20.62 12.93 20.01
CA PRO A 204 20.58 11.77 20.89
C PRO A 204 19.79 12.04 22.18
N GLY A 205 18.94 11.09 22.58
CA GLY A 205 18.10 11.19 23.79
C GLY A 205 16.69 11.69 23.55
N SER A 206 16.35 12.11 22.33
CA SER A 206 14.96 12.40 21.96
C SER A 206 14.14 11.10 21.92
N PRO A 207 12.93 11.06 22.50
CA PRO A 207 12.09 9.86 22.43
C PRO A 207 11.67 9.58 20.98
N VAL A 208 11.74 8.32 20.58
CA VAL A 208 11.15 7.87 19.31
C VAL A 208 9.64 8.03 19.43
N GLN A 209 9.08 8.95 18.65
CA GLN A 209 7.64 9.15 18.60
C GLN A 209 7.07 8.36 17.42
N ASP A 210 5.93 7.71 17.65
CA ASP A 210 5.16 7.05 16.60
C ASP A 210 4.72 8.09 15.55
N PRO A 211 4.99 7.88 14.25
CA PRO A 211 4.57 8.80 13.20
C PRO A 211 3.05 9.02 13.23
N GLY A 212 2.62 10.27 13.06
CA GLY A 212 1.19 10.61 13.05
C GLY A 212 0.43 9.88 11.94
N ILE A 213 1.10 9.55 10.83
CA ILE A 213 0.52 8.81 9.71
C ILE A 213 0.01 7.41 10.10
N ASN A 214 0.59 6.77 11.14
CA ASN A 214 0.14 5.46 11.62
C ASN A 214 -1.31 5.47 12.11
N LYS A 215 -1.82 6.61 12.59
CA LYS A 215 -3.24 6.74 12.95
C LYS A 215 -4.18 6.58 11.74
N LEU A 216 -3.76 7.01 10.55
CA LEU A 216 -4.52 6.85 9.31
C LEU A 216 -4.31 5.44 8.74
N LEU A 217 -3.06 4.97 8.67
CA LEU A 217 -2.73 3.62 8.17
C LEU A 217 -3.46 2.55 8.98
N ALA A 218 -3.54 2.69 10.30
CA ALA A 218 -4.20 1.71 11.16
C ALA A 218 -5.69 1.57 10.84
N LYS A 219 -6.36 2.64 10.43
CA LYS A 219 -7.77 2.59 9.97
C LYS A 219 -7.94 1.83 8.67
N ALA A 220 -6.88 1.73 7.86
CA ALA A 220 -6.80 0.91 6.67
C ALA A 220 -6.21 -0.49 6.96
N GLY A 221 -5.95 -0.84 8.23
CA GLY A 221 -5.37 -2.14 8.57
C GLY A 221 -3.89 -2.30 8.26
N ILE A 222 -3.17 -1.19 8.10
CA ILE A 222 -1.72 -1.13 7.91
C ILE A 222 -1.09 -0.48 9.14
N TYR A 223 0.08 -0.92 9.59
CA TYR A 223 0.85 -0.21 10.61
C TYR A 223 2.33 -0.20 10.22
N ASP A 224 2.93 0.98 10.12
CA ASP A 224 4.35 1.14 9.84
C ASP A 224 5.11 0.97 11.15
N VAL A 225 5.93 -0.09 11.24
CA VAL A 225 6.67 -0.41 12.46
C VAL A 225 8.07 0.14 12.35
N ASN A 226 8.57 0.74 13.43
CA ASN A 226 9.97 1.11 13.57
C ASN A 226 10.88 -0.11 13.77
N MET A 227 10.84 -1.04 12.83
CA MET A 227 11.72 -2.19 12.71
C MET A 227 12.39 -2.08 11.35
N ALA A 228 13.67 -1.71 11.38
CA ALA A 228 14.48 -1.49 10.20
C ALA A 228 15.43 -2.66 9.95
N PHE A 229 15.71 -2.92 8.69
CA PHE A 229 16.77 -3.82 8.25
C PHE A 229 17.40 -3.26 6.97
N TYR A 230 18.52 -3.86 6.54
CA TYR A 230 19.21 -3.52 5.30
C TYR A 230 19.21 -4.71 4.36
N GLY A 231 19.24 -4.44 3.05
CA GLY A 231 19.56 -5.46 2.06
C GLY A 231 20.98 -5.99 2.24
N SER A 232 21.22 -7.22 1.81
CA SER A 232 22.55 -7.85 1.82
C SER A 232 22.79 -8.67 0.56
N ALA A 233 24.02 -9.10 0.31
CA ALA A 233 24.35 -9.93 -0.85
C ALA A 233 23.54 -11.24 -0.90
N ASN A 234 23.17 -11.77 0.27
CA ASN A 234 22.38 -13.00 0.42
C ASN A 234 20.88 -12.73 0.65
N ASN A 235 20.47 -11.46 0.73
CA ASN A 235 19.08 -11.01 0.88
C ASN A 235 18.88 -9.75 0.03
N LYS A 236 18.87 -9.95 -1.30
CA LYS A 236 18.93 -8.87 -2.29
C LYS A 236 17.63 -8.62 -3.05
N ASP A 237 16.62 -9.47 -2.86
CA ASP A 237 15.35 -9.42 -3.58
C ASP A 237 14.18 -9.47 -2.61
N LEU A 238 13.12 -8.71 -2.90
CA LEU A 238 11.82 -8.90 -2.29
C LEU A 238 11.14 -10.15 -2.84
N ILE A 239 10.38 -10.81 -1.97
CA ILE A 239 9.56 -11.97 -2.27
C ILE A 239 8.14 -11.50 -2.56
N ILE A 240 7.66 -11.68 -3.78
CA ILE A 240 6.36 -11.16 -4.25
C ILE A 240 5.24 -12.21 -4.27
N ASP A 241 5.55 -13.48 -4.05
CA ASP A 241 4.63 -14.62 -4.10
C ASP A 241 4.40 -15.28 -2.73
N SER A 242 4.92 -14.70 -1.65
CA SER A 242 4.79 -15.20 -0.28
C SER A 242 3.94 -14.26 0.59
N LEU A 243 3.40 -14.83 1.66
CA LEU A 243 2.83 -14.09 2.78
C LEU A 243 3.90 -13.85 3.85
N PRO A 244 3.74 -12.82 4.70
CA PRO A 244 4.56 -12.63 5.89
C PRO A 244 4.25 -13.72 6.93
N ASP A 245 5.24 -14.07 7.74
CA ASP A 245 5.13 -15.25 8.60
C ASP A 245 4.09 -15.09 9.71
N TYR A 246 3.87 -13.88 10.21
CA TYR A 246 2.87 -13.62 11.25
C TYR A 246 1.43 -13.87 10.78
N LEU A 247 1.15 -13.86 9.47
CA LEU A 247 -0.17 -14.21 8.92
C LEU A 247 -0.36 -15.72 8.70
N ARG A 248 0.73 -16.52 8.72
CA ARG A 248 0.65 -17.97 8.44
C ARG A 248 -0.05 -18.73 9.56
N HIS A 249 0.09 -18.30 10.81
CA HIS A 249 -0.52 -18.98 11.96
C HIS A 249 -2.05 -18.90 11.95
N GLY A 250 -2.64 -17.84 11.38
CA GLY A 250 -4.09 -17.74 11.20
C GLY A 250 -4.65 -18.65 10.10
N GLN A 251 -3.81 -19.12 9.17
CA GLN A 251 -4.24 -19.92 8.03
C GLN A 251 -4.40 -21.42 8.34
N ASN A 252 -3.85 -21.88 9.45
CA ASN A 252 -3.93 -23.28 9.88
C ASN A 252 -5.21 -23.60 10.68
N TRP A 253 -6.20 -22.70 10.71
CA TRP A 253 -7.50 -22.95 11.33
C TRP A 253 -8.59 -23.20 10.26
N PRO A 254 -8.93 -24.46 9.93
CA PRO A 254 -9.83 -24.81 8.83
C PRO A 254 -11.23 -24.20 8.95
N TRP A 255 -11.68 -23.94 10.18
CA TRP A 255 -13.06 -23.55 10.48
C TRP A 255 -13.38 -22.08 10.19
N ILE A 256 -12.38 -21.24 9.90
CA ILE A 256 -12.59 -19.81 9.60
C ILE A 256 -12.67 -19.55 8.08
N ARG A 257 -12.28 -20.52 7.23
CA ARG A 257 -12.21 -20.33 5.76
C ARG A 257 -13.51 -20.57 4.99
N SER A 258 -14.55 -21.17 5.58
CA SER A 258 -15.75 -21.57 4.83
C SER A 258 -16.64 -20.40 4.36
N SER A 259 -16.33 -19.16 4.75
CA SER A 259 -17.08 -17.96 4.35
C SER A 259 -16.35 -17.03 3.37
N LEU A 260 -15.08 -17.27 3.00
CA LEU A 260 -14.24 -16.23 2.35
C LEU A 260 -13.42 -16.65 1.11
N LEU A 261 -13.56 -17.86 0.56
CA LEU A 261 -12.82 -18.23 -0.66
C LEU A 261 -13.76 -18.66 -1.78
N CYS A 262 -13.70 -17.93 -2.89
CA CYS A 262 -14.28 -18.29 -4.18
C CYS A 262 -13.82 -19.69 -4.63
N PRO A 263 -14.63 -20.40 -5.44
CA PRO A 263 -14.27 -21.71 -5.97
C PRO A 263 -13.10 -21.61 -6.95
N PRO A 264 -12.31 -22.69 -7.11
CA PRO A 264 -11.20 -22.73 -8.04
C PRO A 264 -11.72 -22.59 -9.49
N ILE A 265 -11.04 -21.76 -10.27
CA ILE A 265 -11.19 -21.73 -11.73
C ILE A 265 -10.59 -23.03 -12.24
N ALA A 266 -11.44 -23.94 -12.72
CA ALA A 266 -11.01 -25.11 -13.46
C ALA A 266 -10.36 -24.65 -14.78
N SER A 267 -9.12 -25.07 -15.01
CA SER A 267 -8.50 -25.04 -16.33
C SER A 267 -8.94 -26.29 -17.08
N ASP A 268 -9.69 -26.10 -18.17
CA ASP A 268 -9.98 -27.15 -19.13
C ASP A 268 -8.69 -27.58 -19.86
N SER A 269 -8.40 -28.87 -19.79
CA SER A 269 -7.64 -29.65 -20.78
C SER A 269 -8.12 -31.09 -20.71
#